data_AF-A0A1T4P716-F1
#
_entry.id   AF-A0A1T4P716-F1
#
_cell.length_a   1.000
_cell.length_b   1.000
_cell.length_c   1.000
_cell.angle_alpha   90.00
_cell.angle_beta   90.00
_cell.angle_gamma   90.00
#
_symmetry.space_group_name_H-M   'P 1'
#
loop_
_entity.id
_entity.type
_entity.pdbx_description
1 polymer ?
#
loop_
_entity_poly.entity_id
_entity_poly.type
_entity_poly.pdbx_seq_one_letter_code
_entity_poly.pdbx_strand_id
1 'polypeptide(L)'
;MSNYTQNFRNTIISCIEKAQLEDDTAKAANDAAMLTLYHAREAAVAIALQLAQTQEGLSEKKRVREQTAISTNASNAVAESAGHASLCIKQSANVAAAIAVEVQTATTAIITLASDINSIFSIIQAADMDSEMYNQAAELRTLLNETALMAETGAQHSMEILAQIAAVPIVLAENAGRVHGCMTKIQESANDDFSYAMQLQKDQTDRLTWLNAGAKAAQANFENSQAVLDAARQSHEFTNDLLNLSLRVSNISLDKCTVSFTPLKSPFSTTDLQNPVNAYHVLVVKDEKKYLVDISHAENAVQNQWEENTGQPFHNGSTMHSCTLSCNQLRDTDGDPVVAGWKYAVLVYGSYTEAYKKRRNDFDDFLSAPSASFQFGSPLPAVNAQSIIQDTDNPMLLHFEVEENFPYADSVQYRCIFLPHPMYSGNSGESEPDFVCNIDIALEATADSYLVANKTTAIIKKNGTKKATTKTQWNVKIDNNTTDISGNRLINGNSYLPVILSVWPGTDGVSGVTNNWSGYQDVKAIIYSSK
;
A
#
# COMPACT_ATOMS: atom_id res chain seq x y z
N MET A 1 14.26 -61.65 -16.80
CA MET A 1 15.44 -60.91 -16.31
C MET A 1 15.44 -59.58 -17.04
N SER A 2 15.41 -58.44 -16.36
CA SER A 2 15.51 -57.14 -17.04
C SER A 2 16.87 -57.09 -17.76
N ASN A 3 16.85 -56.74 -19.04
CA ASN A 3 18.07 -56.53 -19.82
C ASN A 3 18.86 -55.33 -19.23
N TYR A 4 20.16 -55.28 -19.48
CA TYR A 4 21.02 -54.17 -19.03
C TYR A 4 20.49 -52.80 -19.50
N THR A 5 19.96 -52.75 -20.72
CA THR A 5 19.39 -51.55 -21.37
C THR A 5 18.20 -50.96 -20.60
N GLN A 6 17.28 -51.78 -20.10
CA GLN A 6 16.12 -51.35 -19.32
C GLN A 6 16.54 -50.87 -17.93
N ASN A 7 17.48 -51.54 -17.27
CA ASN A 7 18.02 -51.08 -15.99
C ASN A 7 18.75 -49.73 -16.12
N PHE A 8 19.50 -49.54 -17.22
CA PHE A 8 20.16 -48.27 -17.53
C PHE A 8 19.15 -47.16 -17.81
N ARG A 9 18.13 -47.41 -18.63
CA ARG A 9 17.04 -46.45 -18.88
C ARG A 9 16.30 -46.07 -17.60
N ASN A 10 15.96 -47.03 -16.74
CA ASN A 10 15.29 -46.75 -15.48
C ASN A 10 16.15 -45.87 -14.57
N THR A 11 17.47 -46.08 -14.56
CA THR A 11 18.40 -45.23 -13.81
C THR A 11 18.43 -43.80 -14.35
N ILE A 12 18.44 -43.63 -15.68
CA ILE A 12 18.34 -42.31 -16.34
C ILE A 12 17.04 -41.61 -15.96
N ILE A 13 15.91 -42.32 -16.06
CA ILE A 13 14.58 -41.80 -15.71
C ILE A 13 14.57 -41.31 -14.26
N SER A 14 15.01 -42.14 -13.31
CA SER A 14 15.06 -41.75 -11.90
C SER A 14 15.98 -40.56 -11.64
N CYS A 15 17.09 -40.44 -12.38
CA CYS A 15 18.00 -39.30 -12.24
C CYS A 15 17.38 -37.99 -12.73
N ILE A 16 16.71 -38.01 -13.88
CA ILE A 16 16.04 -36.84 -14.46
C ILE A 16 14.83 -36.44 -13.61
N GLU A 17 14.02 -37.42 -13.20
CA GLU A 17 12.87 -37.19 -12.33
C GLU A 17 13.29 -36.53 -11.01
N LYS A 18 14.37 -37.02 -10.39
CA LYS A 18 14.89 -36.42 -9.17
C LYS A 18 15.36 -34.98 -9.40
N ALA A 19 16.09 -34.72 -10.48
CA ALA A 19 16.56 -33.37 -10.81
C ALA A 19 15.40 -32.41 -11.12
N GLN A 20 14.35 -32.89 -11.82
CA GLN A 20 13.15 -32.12 -12.10
C GLN A 20 12.37 -31.81 -10.80
N LEU A 21 12.22 -32.80 -9.91
CA LEU A 21 11.57 -32.60 -8.61
C LEU A 21 12.32 -31.58 -7.74
N GLU A 22 13.66 -31.62 -7.76
CA GLU A 22 14.51 -30.63 -7.08
C GLU A 22 14.32 -29.22 -7.67
N ASP A 23 14.23 -29.07 -9.00
CA ASP A 23 13.92 -27.80 -9.67
C ASP A 23 12.53 -27.27 -9.28
N ASP A 24 11.49 -28.11 -9.38
CA ASP A 24 10.11 -27.74 -9.02
C ASP A 24 10.00 -27.35 -7.53
N THR A 25 10.70 -28.08 -6.65
CA THR A 25 10.74 -27.77 -5.20
C THR A 25 11.48 -26.47 -4.92
N ALA A 26 12.63 -26.25 -5.58
CA ALA A 26 13.41 -25.02 -5.44
C ALA A 26 12.62 -23.81 -5.98
N LYS A 27 11.85 -23.99 -7.06
CA LYS A 27 10.98 -22.95 -7.61
C LYS A 27 9.90 -22.57 -6.61
N ALA A 28 9.16 -23.55 -6.07
CA ALA A 28 8.14 -23.29 -5.06
C ALA A 28 8.73 -22.62 -3.79
N ALA A 29 9.93 -23.01 -3.37
CA ALA A 29 10.63 -22.39 -2.25
C ALA A 29 11.04 -20.94 -2.55
N ASN A 30 11.52 -20.65 -3.77
CA ASN A 30 11.85 -19.30 -4.20
C ASN A 30 10.61 -18.40 -4.27
N ASP A 31 9.51 -18.89 -4.82
CA ASP A 31 8.22 -18.17 -4.90
C ASP A 31 7.72 -17.82 -3.47
N ALA A 32 7.79 -18.78 -2.52
CA ALA A 32 7.43 -18.55 -1.13
C ALA A 32 8.36 -17.54 -0.42
N ALA A 33 9.67 -17.60 -0.69
CA ALA A 33 10.64 -16.66 -0.14
C ALA A 33 10.41 -15.23 -0.66
N MET A 34 10.04 -15.09 -1.92
CA MET A 34 9.66 -13.81 -2.53
C MET A 34 8.37 -13.24 -1.92
N LEU A 35 7.34 -14.06 -1.71
CA LEU A 35 6.12 -13.63 -1.01
C LEU A 35 6.42 -13.15 0.42
N THR A 36 7.31 -13.85 1.12
CA THR A 36 7.75 -13.45 2.46
C THR A 36 8.48 -12.10 2.45
N LEU A 37 9.38 -11.90 1.49
CA LEU A 37 10.08 -10.64 1.28
C LEU A 37 9.12 -9.49 1.01
N TYR A 38 8.14 -9.74 0.16
CA TYR A 38 7.10 -8.78 -0.20
C TYR A 38 6.35 -8.27 1.05
N HIS A 39 5.76 -9.16 1.85
CA HIS A 39 5.02 -8.76 3.04
C HIS A 39 5.89 -8.08 4.11
N ALA A 40 7.15 -8.49 4.24
CA ALA A 40 8.09 -7.85 5.16
C ALA A 40 8.37 -6.39 4.78
N ARG A 41 8.57 -6.12 3.47
CA ARG A 41 8.81 -4.77 2.96
C ARG A 41 7.56 -3.90 3.00
N GLU A 42 6.42 -4.48 2.67
CA GLU A 42 5.11 -3.83 2.73
C GLU A 42 4.82 -3.28 4.14
N ALA A 43 5.00 -4.11 5.17
CA ALA A 43 4.83 -3.69 6.56
C ALA A 43 5.77 -2.53 6.94
N ALA A 44 7.01 -2.55 6.45
CA ALA A 44 7.98 -1.46 6.67
C ALA A 44 7.52 -0.15 6.02
N VAL A 45 7.04 -0.20 4.78
CA VAL A 45 6.53 0.98 4.05
C VAL A 45 5.32 1.59 4.77
N ALA A 46 4.38 0.76 5.25
CA ALA A 46 3.21 1.23 5.97
C ALA A 46 3.59 2.01 7.25
N ILE A 47 4.54 1.51 8.03
CA ILE A 47 5.02 2.21 9.23
C ILE A 47 5.83 3.46 8.88
N ALA A 48 6.65 3.42 7.82
CA ALA A 48 7.40 4.59 7.36
C ALA A 48 6.46 5.75 6.98
N LEU A 49 5.32 5.44 6.34
CA LEU A 49 4.32 6.43 5.97
C LEU A 49 3.62 7.04 7.21
N GLN A 50 3.27 6.22 8.19
CA GLN A 50 2.70 6.69 9.46
C GLN A 50 3.69 7.55 10.26
N LEU A 51 4.97 7.21 10.22
CA LEU A 51 6.03 7.97 10.86
C LEU A 51 6.18 9.36 10.21
N ALA A 52 6.13 9.44 8.88
CA ALA A 52 6.18 10.72 8.16
C ALA A 52 5.03 11.65 8.57
N GLN A 53 3.79 11.13 8.65
CA GLN A 53 2.62 11.90 9.10
C GLN A 53 2.76 12.36 10.56
N THR A 54 3.30 11.50 11.42
CA THR A 54 3.49 11.81 12.84
C THR A 54 4.56 12.88 13.03
N GLN A 55 5.63 12.86 12.22
CA GLN A 55 6.67 13.89 12.21
C GLN A 55 6.13 15.26 11.78
N GLU A 56 5.28 15.29 10.75
CA GLU A 56 4.62 16.53 10.32
C GLU A 56 3.76 17.11 11.44
N GLY A 57 2.87 16.30 12.04
CA GLY A 57 1.98 16.72 13.14
C GLY A 57 2.70 17.13 14.43
N LEU A 58 3.90 16.59 14.68
CA LEU A 58 4.69 16.92 15.87
C LEU A 58 5.15 18.38 15.88
N SER A 59 5.47 18.94 14.70
CA SER A 59 5.90 20.33 14.57
C SER A 59 4.81 21.31 15.02
N GLU A 60 3.57 21.02 14.64
CA GLU A 60 2.40 21.82 15.03
C GLU A 60 2.07 21.67 16.52
N LYS A 61 2.11 20.44 17.06
CA LYS A 61 1.92 20.20 18.50
C LYS A 61 2.97 20.92 19.36
N LYS A 62 4.23 20.97 18.90
CA LYS A 62 5.29 21.74 19.56
C LYS A 62 4.96 23.23 19.63
N ARG A 63 4.50 23.80 18.50
CA ARG A 63 4.11 25.21 18.40
C ARG A 63 2.95 25.55 19.34
N VAL A 64 1.92 24.69 19.40
CA VAL A 64 0.80 24.85 20.33
C VAL A 64 1.28 24.83 21.78
N ARG A 65 2.13 23.86 22.15
CA ARG A 65 2.71 23.79 23.50
C ARG A 65 3.47 25.06 23.89
N GLU A 66 4.30 25.58 23.00
CA GLU A 66 5.05 26.83 23.24
C GLU A 66 4.11 28.03 23.42
N GLN A 67 3.07 28.15 22.58
CA GLN A 67 2.10 29.24 22.67
C GLN A 67 1.24 29.18 23.94
N THR A 68 0.86 27.98 24.39
CA THR A 68 0.09 27.80 25.64
C THR A 68 0.92 28.13 26.87
N ALA A 69 2.22 27.82 26.88
CA ALA A 69 3.12 28.25 27.95
C ALA A 69 3.24 29.78 28.04
N ILE A 70 3.39 30.46 26.90
CA ILE A 70 3.42 31.93 26.84
C ILE A 70 2.10 32.52 27.38
N SER A 71 0.97 31.97 26.93
CA SER A 71 -0.36 32.45 27.33
C SER A 71 -0.65 32.20 28.81
N THR A 72 -0.18 31.08 29.37
CA THR A 72 -0.30 30.79 30.81
C THR A 72 0.49 31.79 31.64
N ASN A 73 1.73 32.08 31.26
CA ASN A 73 2.55 33.08 31.93
C ASN A 73 1.89 34.47 31.91
N ALA A 74 1.36 34.87 30.76
CA ALA A 74 0.63 36.14 30.63
C ALA A 74 -0.63 36.17 31.53
N SER A 75 -1.40 35.08 31.58
CA SER A 75 -2.58 34.98 32.43
C SER A 75 -2.26 35.04 33.92
N ASN A 76 -1.12 34.46 34.34
CA ASN A 76 -0.66 34.54 35.73
C ASN A 76 -0.32 35.99 36.11
N ALA A 77 0.42 36.70 35.25
CA ALA A 77 0.74 38.11 35.46
C ALA A 77 -0.52 39.00 35.58
N VAL A 78 -1.56 38.72 34.77
CA VAL A 78 -2.86 39.40 34.87
C VAL A 78 -3.57 39.06 36.19
N ALA A 79 -3.56 37.80 36.62
CA ALA A 79 -4.16 37.37 37.88
C ALA A 79 -3.48 38.03 39.09
N GLU A 80 -2.14 38.10 39.10
CA GLU A 80 -1.37 38.80 40.12
C GLU A 80 -1.69 40.30 40.15
N SER A 81 -1.72 40.95 38.98
CA SER A 81 -2.08 42.36 38.85
C SER A 81 -3.50 42.66 39.35
N ALA A 82 -4.47 41.81 38.99
CA ALA A 82 -5.85 41.90 39.47
C ALA A 82 -5.94 41.69 40.99
N GLY A 83 -5.13 40.78 41.55
CA GLY A 83 -5.00 40.58 42.99
C GLY A 83 -4.49 41.83 43.72
N HIS A 84 -3.43 42.45 43.19
CA HIS A 84 -2.91 43.71 43.72
C HIS A 84 -3.94 44.84 43.64
N ALA A 85 -4.62 45.00 42.50
CA ALA A 85 -5.68 45.99 42.34
C ALA A 85 -6.81 45.78 43.37
N SER A 86 -7.24 44.53 43.59
CA SER A 86 -8.26 44.20 44.59
C SER A 86 -7.84 44.60 46.01
N LEU A 87 -6.56 44.41 46.39
CA LEU A 87 -6.02 44.85 47.68
C LEU A 87 -6.06 46.36 47.83
N CYS A 88 -5.61 47.11 46.81
CA CYS A 88 -5.64 48.57 46.84
C CYS A 88 -7.06 49.12 46.95
N ILE A 89 -8.02 48.57 46.20
CA ILE A 89 -9.42 49.03 46.26
C ILE A 89 -10.04 48.71 47.63
N LYS A 90 -9.74 47.56 48.24
CA LYS A 90 -10.18 47.25 49.63
C LYS A 90 -9.64 48.27 50.63
N GLN A 91 -8.39 48.68 50.50
CA GLN A 91 -7.81 49.73 51.34
C GLN A 91 -8.55 51.07 51.13
N SER A 92 -8.79 51.47 49.89
CA SER A 92 -9.57 52.68 49.57
C SER A 92 -11.00 52.60 50.11
N ALA A 93 -11.67 51.45 50.03
CA ALA A 93 -13.02 51.24 50.57
C ALA A 93 -13.03 51.43 52.10
N ASN A 94 -12.04 50.89 52.82
CA ASN A 94 -11.93 51.07 54.27
C ASN A 94 -11.74 52.55 54.65
N VAL A 95 -10.90 53.27 53.92
CA VAL A 95 -10.70 54.72 54.13
C VAL A 95 -11.97 55.50 53.82
N ALA A 96 -12.62 55.21 52.68
CA ALA A 96 -13.88 55.84 52.31
C ALA A 96 -15.00 55.56 53.33
N ALA A 97 -15.05 54.35 53.89
CA ALA A 97 -16.00 54.00 54.95
C ALA A 97 -15.79 54.81 56.22
N ALA A 98 -14.53 54.99 56.63
CA ALA A 98 -14.19 55.85 57.78
C ALA A 98 -14.64 57.30 57.55
N ILE A 99 -14.34 57.86 56.36
CA ILE A 99 -14.77 59.21 55.97
C ILE A 99 -16.30 59.33 55.97
N ALA A 100 -17.02 58.35 55.41
CA ALA A 100 -18.48 58.38 55.37
C ALA A 100 -19.09 58.41 56.78
N VAL A 101 -18.52 57.67 57.73
CA VAL A 101 -18.92 57.72 59.15
C VAL A 101 -18.68 59.10 59.77
N GLU A 102 -17.53 59.71 59.49
CA GLU A 102 -17.22 61.07 59.96
C GLU A 102 -18.17 62.12 59.36
N VAL A 103 -18.46 62.04 58.05
CA VAL A 103 -19.43 62.91 57.36
C VAL A 103 -20.83 62.73 57.93
N GLN A 104 -21.27 61.49 58.19
CA GLN A 104 -22.56 61.21 58.82
C GLN A 104 -22.64 61.82 60.23
N THR A 105 -21.54 61.73 60.99
CA THR A 105 -21.44 62.30 62.35
C THR A 105 -21.54 63.82 62.32
N ALA A 106 -20.79 64.47 61.43
CA ALA A 106 -20.85 65.92 61.22
C ALA A 106 -22.25 66.37 60.75
N THR A 107 -22.85 65.63 59.83
CA THR A 107 -24.22 65.87 59.33
C THR A 107 -25.24 65.80 60.46
N THR A 108 -25.14 64.80 61.33
CA THR A 108 -26.04 64.64 62.49
C THR A 108 -25.91 65.82 63.46
N ALA A 109 -24.69 66.30 63.69
CA ALA A 109 -24.45 67.49 64.52
C ALA A 109 -25.08 68.75 63.89
N ILE A 110 -24.96 68.93 62.56
CA ILE A 110 -25.56 70.06 61.83
C ILE A 110 -27.09 70.00 61.90
N ILE A 111 -27.70 68.83 61.70
CA ILE A 111 -29.15 68.65 61.80
C ILE A 111 -29.65 68.96 63.21
N THR A 112 -28.90 68.52 64.24
CA THR A 112 -29.22 68.82 65.64
C THR A 112 -29.17 70.33 65.89
N LEU A 113 -28.12 71.01 65.42
CA LEU A 113 -28.00 72.46 65.53
C LEU A 113 -29.13 73.20 64.81
N ALA A 114 -29.52 72.74 63.62
CA ALA A 114 -30.65 73.32 62.88
C ALA A 114 -31.97 73.16 63.65
N SER A 115 -32.18 72.02 64.30
CA SER A 115 -33.33 71.76 65.19
C SER A 115 -33.34 72.69 66.42
N ASP A 116 -32.20 72.86 67.08
CA ASP A 116 -32.07 73.75 68.23
C ASP A 116 -32.36 75.21 67.84
N ILE A 117 -31.88 75.64 66.67
CA ILE A 117 -32.12 76.98 66.14
C ILE A 117 -33.58 77.19 65.75
N ASN A 118 -34.24 76.17 65.20
CA ASN A 118 -35.68 76.22 64.95
C ASN A 118 -36.49 76.36 66.26
N SER A 119 -36.02 75.73 67.34
CA SER A 119 -36.61 75.88 68.68
C SER A 119 -36.39 77.28 69.24
N ILE A 120 -35.18 77.84 69.12
CA ILE A 120 -34.86 79.23 69.50
C ILE A 120 -35.72 80.22 68.72
N PHE A 121 -35.84 80.05 67.39
CA PHE A 121 -36.69 80.90 66.56
C PHE A 121 -38.15 80.85 67.03
N SER A 122 -38.68 79.66 67.34
CA SER A 122 -40.05 79.50 67.84
C SER A 122 -40.27 80.22 69.18
N ILE A 123 -39.27 80.23 70.07
CA ILE A 123 -39.30 80.98 71.33
C ILE A 123 -39.29 82.50 71.07
N ILE A 124 -38.39 82.99 70.21
CA ILE A 124 -38.28 84.42 69.89
C ILE A 124 -39.56 84.92 69.22
N GLN A 125 -40.10 84.16 68.27
CA GLN A 125 -41.38 84.45 67.62
C GLN A 125 -42.53 84.60 68.62
N ALA A 126 -42.54 83.78 69.69
CA ALA A 126 -43.55 83.87 70.73
C ALA A 126 -43.32 85.02 71.73
N ALA A 127 -42.07 85.47 71.89
CA ALA A 127 -41.69 86.46 72.90
C ALA A 127 -41.70 87.91 72.39
N ASP A 128 -41.20 88.18 71.18
CA ASP A 128 -40.97 89.55 70.70
C ASP A 128 -40.94 89.65 69.16
N MET A 129 -42.12 89.68 68.55
CA MET A 129 -42.33 89.88 67.11
C MET A 129 -41.92 91.31 66.68
N ASP A 130 -41.36 91.44 65.47
CA ASP A 130 -40.85 92.67 64.84
C ASP A 130 -39.57 93.28 65.45
N SER A 131 -38.90 92.54 66.35
CA SER A 131 -37.57 92.90 66.83
C SER A 131 -36.47 92.60 65.79
N GLU A 132 -35.33 93.28 65.88
CA GLU A 132 -34.14 92.96 65.09
C GLU A 132 -33.68 91.50 65.33
N MET A 133 -33.84 91.01 66.56
CA MET A 133 -33.57 89.63 66.94
C MET A 133 -34.49 88.62 66.23
N TYR A 134 -35.76 88.96 66.00
CA TYR A 134 -36.68 88.11 65.24
C TYR A 134 -36.22 87.94 63.79
N ASN A 135 -35.85 89.04 63.12
CA ASN A 135 -35.38 89.01 61.74
C ASN A 135 -34.06 88.22 61.60
N GLN A 136 -33.11 88.42 62.51
CA GLN A 136 -31.84 87.68 62.53
C GLN A 136 -32.07 86.17 62.79
N ALA A 137 -32.98 85.80 63.69
CA ALA A 137 -33.30 84.40 63.96
C ALA A 137 -34.01 83.72 62.76
N ALA A 138 -34.86 84.45 62.03
CA ALA A 138 -35.53 83.95 60.82
C ALA A 138 -34.53 83.65 59.68
N GLU A 139 -33.58 84.56 59.47
CA GLU A 139 -32.50 84.41 58.49
C GLU A 139 -31.58 83.25 58.87
N LEU A 140 -31.15 83.19 60.13
CA LEU A 140 -30.32 82.11 60.67
C LEU A 140 -30.98 80.74 60.52
N ARG A 141 -32.29 80.63 60.80
CA ARG A 141 -33.06 79.40 60.58
C ARG A 141 -33.04 78.96 59.12
N THR A 142 -33.21 79.90 58.19
CA THR A 142 -33.26 79.61 56.76
C THR A 142 -31.91 79.07 56.27
N LEU A 143 -30.82 79.76 56.60
CA LEU A 143 -29.46 79.34 56.27
C LEU A 143 -29.11 77.97 56.88
N LEU A 144 -29.51 77.71 58.13
CA LEU A 144 -29.24 76.42 58.78
C LEU A 144 -30.04 75.26 58.21
N ASN A 145 -31.30 75.49 57.84
CA ASN A 145 -32.09 74.46 57.16
C ASN A 145 -31.51 74.11 55.78
N GLU A 146 -31.08 75.12 55.01
CA GLU A 146 -30.37 74.88 53.75
C GLU A 146 -29.05 74.13 53.98
N THR A 147 -28.28 74.52 54.99
CA THR A 147 -27.01 73.86 55.36
C THR A 147 -27.24 72.41 55.79
N ALA A 148 -28.30 72.13 56.57
CA ALA A 148 -28.67 70.79 57.00
C ALA A 148 -29.07 69.90 55.80
N LEU A 149 -29.85 70.43 54.86
CA LEU A 149 -30.21 69.72 53.62
C LEU A 149 -28.98 69.40 52.76
N MET A 150 -28.05 70.36 52.62
CA MET A 150 -26.79 70.13 51.91
C MET A 150 -25.93 69.08 52.61
N ALA A 151 -25.87 69.09 53.95
CA ALA A 151 -25.15 68.09 54.72
C ALA A 151 -25.73 66.68 54.54
N GLU A 152 -27.06 66.54 54.59
CA GLU A 152 -27.75 65.27 54.36
C GLU A 152 -27.47 64.71 52.96
N THR A 153 -27.54 65.57 51.93
CA THR A 153 -27.19 65.20 50.56
C THR A 153 -25.72 64.77 50.44
N GLY A 154 -24.82 65.48 51.13
CA GLY A 154 -23.39 65.13 51.18
C GLY A 154 -23.13 63.77 51.83
N ALA A 155 -23.83 63.44 52.92
CA ALA A 155 -23.75 62.13 53.57
C ALA A 155 -24.27 61.00 52.66
N GLN A 156 -25.39 61.22 51.95
CA GLN A 156 -25.91 60.24 50.99
C GLN A 156 -24.91 59.96 49.85
N HIS A 157 -24.36 61.00 49.21
CA HIS A 157 -23.34 60.81 48.18
C HIS A 157 -22.09 60.09 48.71
N SER A 158 -21.69 60.34 49.96
CA SER A 158 -20.55 59.65 50.57
C SER A 158 -20.79 58.14 50.70
N MET A 159 -22.01 57.74 51.09
CA MET A 159 -22.42 56.34 51.18
C MET A 159 -22.54 55.67 49.80
N GLU A 160 -23.03 56.38 48.78
CA GLU A 160 -23.08 55.88 47.40
C GLU A 160 -21.67 55.66 46.81
N ILE A 161 -20.76 56.60 47.02
CA ILE A 161 -19.35 56.48 46.60
C ILE A 161 -18.72 55.24 47.24
N LEU A 162 -18.93 55.01 48.53
CA LEU A 162 -18.46 53.81 49.21
C LEU A 162 -18.99 52.52 48.58
N ALA A 163 -20.31 52.46 48.33
CA ALA A 163 -20.95 51.30 47.73
C ALA A 163 -20.37 50.98 46.33
N GLN A 164 -20.11 52.01 45.53
CA GLN A 164 -19.49 51.85 44.21
C GLN A 164 -18.03 51.35 44.30
N ILE A 165 -17.23 51.90 45.23
CA ILE A 165 -15.84 51.47 45.46
C ILE A 165 -15.80 50.01 45.92
N ALA A 166 -16.73 49.59 46.79
CA ALA A 166 -16.76 48.25 47.35
C ALA A 166 -17.18 47.14 46.37
N ALA A 167 -17.82 47.46 45.25
CA ALA A 167 -18.35 46.47 44.29
C ALA A 167 -17.28 45.90 43.31
N VAL A 168 -16.27 46.69 42.96
CA VAL A 168 -15.23 46.36 41.95
C VAL A 168 -14.23 45.24 42.35
N PRO A 169 -13.76 45.12 43.61
CA PRO A 169 -12.65 44.24 43.98
C PRO A 169 -12.92 42.73 43.85
N ILE A 170 -14.17 42.30 44.04
CA ILE A 170 -14.51 40.87 44.19
C ILE A 170 -14.46 40.17 42.83
N VAL A 171 -15.08 40.79 41.82
CA VAL A 171 -15.30 40.15 40.52
C VAL A 171 -14.01 40.09 39.69
N LEU A 172 -13.14 41.11 39.80
CA LEU A 172 -11.94 41.22 38.96
C LEU A 172 -10.90 40.14 39.27
N ALA A 173 -10.51 40.00 40.54
CA ALA A 173 -9.50 39.03 40.95
C ALA A 173 -9.98 37.58 40.77
N GLU A 174 -11.26 37.30 41.08
CA GLU A 174 -11.84 35.98 40.89
C GLU A 174 -11.88 35.58 39.41
N ASN A 175 -12.35 36.45 38.53
CA ASN A 175 -12.40 36.16 37.09
C ASN A 175 -11.00 35.98 36.49
N ALA A 176 -10.03 36.82 36.87
CA ALA A 176 -8.64 36.67 36.41
C ALA A 176 -8.04 35.33 36.88
N GLY A 177 -8.29 34.94 38.13
CA GLY A 177 -7.88 33.64 38.66
C GLY A 177 -8.53 32.46 37.93
N ARG A 178 -9.82 32.57 37.58
CA ARG A 178 -10.52 31.55 36.77
C ARG A 178 -9.93 31.40 35.38
N VAL A 179 -9.64 32.52 34.69
CA VAL A 179 -8.99 32.50 33.37
C VAL A 179 -7.62 31.85 33.45
N HIS A 180 -6.81 32.20 34.45
CA HIS A 180 -5.52 31.55 34.68
C HIS A 180 -5.67 30.04 34.91
N GLY A 181 -6.59 29.62 35.78
CA GLY A 181 -6.86 28.19 36.02
C GLY A 181 -7.31 27.42 34.77
N CYS A 182 -8.08 28.05 33.87
CA CYS A 182 -8.42 27.47 32.57
C CYS A 182 -7.19 27.36 31.66
N MET A 183 -6.33 28.37 31.63
CA MET A 183 -5.14 28.37 30.78
C MET A 183 -4.12 27.31 31.22
N THR A 184 -3.94 27.11 32.54
CA THR A 184 -3.11 26.03 33.08
C THR A 184 -3.58 24.65 32.60
N LYS A 185 -4.90 24.39 32.61
CA LYS A 185 -5.46 23.13 32.09
C LYS A 185 -5.21 22.94 30.58
N ILE A 186 -5.27 24.02 29.81
CA ILE A 186 -4.95 23.98 28.37
C ILE A 186 -3.46 23.65 28.17
N GLN A 187 -2.57 24.23 28.99
CA GLN A 187 -1.14 23.94 28.93
C GLN A 187 -0.84 22.47 29.32
N GLU A 188 -1.48 21.94 30.37
CA GLU A 188 -1.39 20.53 30.75
C GLU A 188 -1.80 19.62 29.59
N SER A 189 -2.98 19.85 29.00
CA SER A 189 -3.46 19.09 27.85
C SER A 189 -2.51 19.18 26.64
N ALA A 190 -1.96 20.35 26.34
CA ALA A 190 -1.01 20.52 25.24
C ALA A 190 0.33 19.81 25.50
N ASN A 191 0.79 19.75 26.75
CA ASN A 191 1.97 19.00 27.15
C ASN A 191 1.75 17.49 27.01
N ASP A 192 0.60 16.98 27.43
CA ASP A 192 0.24 15.57 27.30
C ASP A 192 0.15 15.16 25.83
N ASP A 193 -0.52 15.97 25.01
CA ASP A 193 -0.67 15.77 23.56
C ASP A 193 0.67 15.72 22.81
N PHE A 194 1.60 16.60 23.19
CA PHE A 194 2.95 16.63 22.63
C PHE A 194 3.78 15.43 23.09
N SER A 195 3.70 15.07 24.37
CA SER A 195 4.43 13.93 24.94
C SER A 195 3.95 12.60 24.34
N TYR A 196 2.64 12.44 24.15
CA TYR A 196 2.06 11.30 23.44
C TYR A 196 2.57 11.20 22.00
N ALA A 197 2.58 12.31 21.25
CA ALA A 197 3.07 12.32 19.88
C ALA A 197 4.57 11.99 19.78
N MET A 198 5.40 12.48 20.71
CA MET A 198 6.81 12.09 20.78
C MET A 198 7.00 10.60 21.05
N GLN A 199 6.21 10.04 21.98
CA GLN A 199 6.28 8.61 22.28
C GLN A 199 5.84 7.77 21.07
N LEU A 200 4.76 8.18 20.38
CA LEU A 200 4.31 7.53 19.15
C LEU A 200 5.38 7.56 18.04
N GLN A 201 6.04 8.70 17.84
CA GLN A 201 7.14 8.82 16.88
C GLN A 201 8.28 7.85 17.22
N LYS A 202 8.64 7.74 18.51
CA LYS A 202 9.66 6.81 18.98
C LYS A 202 9.25 5.36 18.71
N ASP A 203 8.05 4.96 19.12
CA ASP A 203 7.54 3.59 18.95
C ASP A 203 7.49 3.21 17.46
N GLN A 204 7.06 4.13 16.58
CA GLN A 204 7.07 3.93 15.14
C GLN A 204 8.49 3.81 14.56
N THR A 205 9.45 4.61 15.06
CA THR A 205 10.86 4.54 14.63
C THR A 205 11.50 3.22 15.04
N ASP A 206 11.25 2.76 16.27
CA ASP A 206 11.73 1.48 16.78
C ASP A 206 11.12 0.32 15.99
N ARG A 207 9.80 0.39 15.71
CA ARG A 207 9.10 -0.60 14.88
C ARG A 207 9.60 -0.62 13.44
N LEU A 208 9.86 0.53 12.82
CA LEU A 208 10.42 0.62 11.47
C LEU A 208 11.81 -0.02 11.41
N THR A 209 12.65 0.23 12.42
CA THR A 209 13.98 -0.38 12.52
C THR A 209 13.89 -1.91 12.60
N TRP A 210 12.98 -2.43 13.43
CA TRP A 210 12.73 -3.87 13.53
C TRP A 210 12.22 -4.48 12.22
N LEU A 211 11.26 -3.81 11.56
CA LEU A 211 10.71 -4.26 10.28
C LEU A 211 11.76 -4.26 9.16
N ASN A 212 12.62 -3.24 9.09
CA ASN A 212 13.71 -3.19 8.12
C ASN A 212 14.74 -4.30 8.36
N ALA A 213 15.02 -4.65 9.61
CA ALA A 213 15.88 -5.81 9.92
C ALA A 213 15.22 -7.13 9.45
N GLY A 214 13.91 -7.28 9.66
CA GLY A 214 13.12 -8.42 9.14
C GLY A 214 13.12 -8.50 7.61
N ALA A 215 12.89 -7.38 6.93
CA ALA A 215 12.92 -7.29 5.46
C ALA A 215 14.30 -7.67 4.90
N LYS A 216 15.39 -7.24 5.57
CA LYS A 216 16.76 -7.63 5.19
C LYS A 216 17.02 -9.14 5.37
N ALA A 217 16.49 -9.75 6.43
CA ALA A 217 16.59 -11.19 6.62
C ALA A 217 15.79 -11.96 5.55
N ALA A 218 14.59 -11.48 5.21
CA ALA A 218 13.78 -12.04 4.13
C ALA A 218 14.47 -11.88 2.76
N GLN A 219 15.14 -10.76 2.51
CA GLN A 219 15.92 -10.51 1.30
C GLN A 219 17.04 -11.54 1.15
N ALA A 220 17.82 -11.76 2.21
CA ALA A 220 18.89 -12.75 2.20
C ALA A 220 18.34 -14.17 1.95
N ASN A 221 17.17 -14.50 2.50
CA ASN A 221 16.52 -15.78 2.24
C ASN A 221 16.05 -15.93 0.79
N PHE A 222 15.51 -14.86 0.20
CA PHE A 222 15.12 -14.84 -1.21
C PHE A 222 16.32 -15.02 -2.14
N GLU A 223 17.40 -14.27 -1.93
CA GLU A 223 18.65 -14.39 -2.69
C GLU A 223 19.25 -15.80 -2.60
N ASN A 224 19.26 -16.39 -1.40
CA ASN A 224 19.71 -17.77 -1.20
C ASN A 224 18.80 -18.77 -1.93
N SER A 225 17.48 -18.60 -1.85
CA SER A 225 16.52 -19.47 -2.53
C SER A 225 16.63 -19.34 -4.05
N GLN A 226 16.95 -18.15 -4.56
CA GLN A 226 17.21 -17.91 -5.98
C GLN A 226 18.49 -18.62 -6.44
N ALA A 227 19.57 -18.55 -5.66
CA ALA A 227 20.79 -19.29 -5.96
C ALA A 227 20.56 -20.81 -5.98
N VAL A 228 19.73 -21.33 -5.07
CA VAL A 228 19.33 -22.75 -5.05
C VAL A 228 18.50 -23.12 -6.29
N LEU A 229 17.55 -22.28 -6.68
CA LEU A 229 16.76 -22.46 -7.91
C LEU A 229 17.64 -22.48 -9.15
N ASP A 230 18.57 -21.54 -9.27
CA ASP A 230 19.49 -21.48 -10.42
C ASP A 230 20.40 -22.71 -10.47
N ALA A 231 20.89 -23.19 -9.33
CA ALA A 231 21.67 -24.42 -9.24
C ALA A 231 20.84 -25.66 -9.60
N ALA A 232 19.59 -25.76 -9.12
CA ALA A 232 18.69 -26.86 -9.42
C ALA A 232 18.34 -26.90 -10.91
N ARG A 233 18.01 -25.75 -11.51
CA ARG A 233 17.78 -25.60 -12.96
C ARG A 233 18.98 -26.04 -13.76
N GLN A 234 20.17 -25.53 -13.45
CA GLN A 234 21.40 -25.91 -14.15
C GLN A 234 21.69 -27.42 -14.03
N SER A 235 21.47 -28.01 -12.85
CA SER A 235 21.62 -29.45 -12.64
C SER A 235 20.65 -30.27 -13.47
N HIS A 236 19.38 -29.86 -13.53
CA HIS A 236 18.36 -30.50 -14.36
C HIS A 236 18.70 -30.37 -15.85
N GLU A 237 19.07 -29.17 -16.32
CA GLU A 237 19.48 -28.95 -17.72
C GLU A 237 20.71 -29.77 -18.09
N PHE A 238 21.75 -29.76 -17.26
CA PHE A 238 22.96 -30.55 -17.45
C PHE A 238 22.68 -32.05 -17.49
N THR A 239 21.81 -32.54 -16.60
CA THR A 239 21.39 -33.95 -16.57
C THR A 239 20.62 -34.32 -17.83
N ASN A 240 19.69 -33.46 -18.28
CA ASN A 240 18.94 -33.65 -19.52
C ASN A 240 19.86 -33.64 -20.75
N ASP A 241 20.85 -32.74 -20.78
CA ASP A 241 21.80 -32.62 -21.88
C ASP A 241 22.73 -33.84 -21.98
N LEU A 242 23.18 -34.38 -20.85
CA LEU A 242 24.04 -35.57 -20.83
C LEU A 242 23.29 -36.89 -21.05
N LEU A 243 22.12 -37.05 -20.43
CA LEU A 243 21.46 -38.36 -20.30
C LEU A 243 20.20 -38.52 -21.15
N ASN A 244 19.63 -37.42 -21.65
CA ASN A 244 18.33 -37.44 -22.34
C ASN A 244 18.33 -36.73 -23.69
N LEU A 245 19.45 -36.79 -24.40
CA LEU A 245 19.58 -36.20 -25.74
C LEU A 245 19.28 -34.70 -25.78
N SER A 246 19.47 -33.95 -24.69
CA SER A 246 19.04 -32.53 -24.63
C SER A 246 17.59 -32.34 -25.10
N LEU A 247 16.70 -33.29 -24.79
CA LEU A 247 15.31 -33.24 -25.23
C LEU A 247 14.62 -32.03 -24.59
N ARG A 248 14.17 -31.09 -25.44
CA ARG A 248 13.55 -29.83 -25.02
C ARG A 248 12.27 -29.59 -25.82
N VAL A 249 11.29 -29.00 -25.17
CA VAL A 249 10.06 -28.51 -25.79
C VAL A 249 10.04 -26.99 -25.65
N SER A 250 9.83 -26.29 -26.76
CA SER A 250 9.92 -24.83 -26.87
C SER A 250 8.82 -24.28 -27.80
N ASN A 251 8.69 -22.96 -27.91
CA ASN A 251 7.72 -22.29 -28.78
C ASN A 251 6.28 -22.85 -28.62
N ILE A 252 5.86 -23.03 -27.37
CA ILE A 252 4.55 -23.56 -27.03
C ILE A 252 3.51 -22.46 -27.28
N SER A 253 2.50 -22.76 -28.08
CA SER A 253 1.29 -21.96 -28.29
C SER A 253 0.06 -22.80 -27.98
N LEU A 254 -1.13 -22.22 -28.18
CA LEU A 254 -2.40 -22.95 -28.08
C LEU A 254 -2.46 -24.13 -29.05
N ASP A 255 -1.83 -24.00 -30.22
CA ASP A 255 -1.96 -24.94 -31.33
C ASP A 255 -0.68 -25.71 -31.68
N LYS A 256 0.49 -25.27 -31.20
CA LYS A 256 1.79 -25.80 -31.65
C LYS A 256 2.81 -25.86 -30.53
N CYS A 257 3.79 -26.75 -30.70
CA CYS A 257 5.03 -26.72 -29.92
C CYS A 257 6.20 -27.19 -30.81
N THR A 258 7.41 -26.82 -30.45
CA THR A 258 8.64 -27.28 -31.13
C THR A 258 9.42 -28.19 -30.20
N VAL A 259 9.64 -29.43 -30.63
CA VAL A 259 10.47 -30.41 -29.93
C VAL A 259 11.85 -30.43 -30.56
N SER A 260 12.90 -30.32 -29.75
CA SER A 260 14.28 -30.40 -30.20
C SER A 260 15.10 -31.39 -29.38
N PHE A 261 16.02 -32.12 -30.01
CA PHE A 261 16.91 -33.07 -29.35
C PHE A 261 18.21 -33.29 -30.16
N THR A 262 19.25 -33.77 -29.48
CA THR A 262 20.54 -34.13 -30.05
C THR A 262 20.51 -35.59 -30.55
N PRO A 263 20.85 -35.89 -31.82
CA PRO A 263 20.88 -37.26 -32.31
C PRO A 263 21.91 -38.14 -31.60
N LEU A 264 21.58 -39.43 -31.47
CA LEU A 264 22.53 -40.45 -31.01
C LEU A 264 23.73 -40.54 -31.95
N LYS A 265 24.91 -40.45 -31.36
CA LYS A 265 26.19 -40.63 -32.06
C LYS A 265 26.66 -42.07 -31.93
N SER A 266 27.06 -42.66 -33.04
CA SER A 266 27.68 -43.98 -33.01
C SER A 266 29.08 -43.91 -32.40
N PRO A 267 29.44 -44.82 -31.48
CA PRO A 267 30.82 -44.93 -30.99
C PRO A 267 31.75 -45.62 -32.02
N PHE A 268 31.20 -46.14 -33.13
CA PHE A 268 31.96 -46.83 -34.16
C PHE A 268 32.37 -45.85 -35.27
N SER A 269 33.65 -45.84 -35.63
CA SER A 269 34.24 -44.92 -36.61
C SER A 269 34.14 -45.39 -38.07
N THR A 270 33.51 -46.53 -38.33
CA THR A 270 33.33 -47.06 -39.69
C THR A 270 32.20 -46.35 -40.41
N THR A 271 32.39 -45.98 -41.68
CA THR A 271 31.44 -45.25 -42.53
C THR A 271 30.03 -45.85 -42.56
N ASP A 272 29.91 -47.18 -42.49
CA ASP A 272 28.60 -47.87 -42.55
C ASP A 272 27.83 -47.87 -41.23
N LEU A 273 28.45 -47.41 -40.13
CA LEU A 273 27.88 -47.36 -38.78
C LEU A 273 27.87 -45.94 -38.21
N GLN A 274 28.20 -44.93 -39.02
CA GLN A 274 28.32 -43.55 -38.55
C GLN A 274 26.98 -42.98 -38.04
N ASN A 275 25.86 -43.44 -38.63
CA ASN A 275 24.51 -43.10 -38.22
C ASN A 275 23.80 -44.34 -37.64
N PRO A 276 23.62 -44.42 -36.31
CA PRO A 276 23.10 -45.62 -35.66
C PRO A 276 21.59 -45.80 -35.82
N VAL A 277 20.86 -44.71 -36.07
CA VAL A 277 19.37 -44.66 -36.10
C VAL A 277 18.87 -44.49 -37.54
N ASN A 278 17.88 -45.31 -37.90
CA ASN A 278 17.15 -45.28 -39.16
C ASN A 278 16.09 -44.16 -39.17
N ALA A 279 15.25 -44.11 -38.13
CA ALA A 279 14.24 -43.06 -37.96
C ALA A 279 14.02 -42.73 -36.48
N TYR A 280 13.82 -41.45 -36.19
CA TYR A 280 13.35 -40.96 -34.89
C TYR A 280 11.86 -40.65 -34.96
N HIS A 281 11.13 -41.08 -33.93
CA HIS A 281 9.71 -40.84 -33.74
C HIS A 281 9.52 -40.06 -32.45
N VAL A 282 8.71 -39.00 -32.50
CA VAL A 282 8.41 -38.16 -31.35
C VAL A 282 7.03 -38.57 -30.82
N LEU A 283 6.99 -39.02 -29.58
CA LEU A 283 5.79 -39.53 -28.93
C LEU A 283 5.31 -38.50 -27.90
N VAL A 284 4.03 -38.16 -27.93
CA VAL A 284 3.39 -37.30 -26.94
C VAL A 284 2.66 -38.17 -25.92
N VAL A 285 2.90 -37.95 -24.63
CA VAL A 285 2.34 -38.76 -23.54
C VAL A 285 1.72 -37.85 -22.50
N LYS A 286 0.59 -38.26 -21.93
CA LYS A 286 0.01 -37.59 -20.76
C LYS A 286 1.01 -37.62 -19.59
N ASP A 287 1.14 -36.51 -18.87
CA ASP A 287 2.13 -36.36 -17.79
C ASP A 287 2.03 -37.46 -16.72
N GLU A 288 0.81 -37.88 -16.37
CA GLU A 288 0.52 -38.96 -15.42
C GLU A 288 1.05 -40.34 -15.83
N LYS A 289 1.32 -40.57 -17.12
CA LYS A 289 1.76 -41.86 -17.67
C LYS A 289 3.19 -41.83 -18.22
N LYS A 290 3.88 -40.69 -18.16
CA LYS A 290 5.17 -40.48 -18.84
C LYS A 290 6.28 -41.46 -18.45
N TYR A 291 6.23 -42.00 -17.23
CA TYR A 291 7.19 -43.00 -16.72
C TYR A 291 6.77 -44.45 -16.95
N LEU A 292 5.52 -44.70 -17.38
CA LEU A 292 4.99 -46.03 -17.63
C LEU A 292 5.25 -46.52 -19.07
N VAL A 293 5.68 -45.62 -19.95
CA VAL A 293 5.97 -45.95 -21.36
C VAL A 293 7.28 -46.70 -21.46
N ASP A 294 7.22 -47.94 -21.94
CA ASP A 294 8.36 -48.77 -22.31
C ASP A 294 8.52 -48.88 -23.83
N ILE A 295 9.55 -49.61 -24.27
CA ILE A 295 9.88 -49.80 -25.69
C ILE A 295 8.73 -50.48 -26.44
N SER A 296 8.07 -51.48 -25.84
CA SER A 296 6.96 -52.20 -26.47
C SER A 296 5.75 -51.29 -26.71
N HIS A 297 5.43 -50.42 -25.75
CA HIS A 297 4.38 -49.42 -25.90
C HIS A 297 4.73 -48.38 -26.98
N ALA A 298 5.99 -47.94 -27.02
CA ALA A 298 6.47 -47.02 -28.04
C ALA A 298 6.39 -47.62 -29.46
N GLU A 299 6.79 -48.89 -29.63
CA GLU A 299 6.69 -49.63 -30.88
C GLU A 299 5.24 -49.77 -31.36
N ASN A 300 4.35 -50.13 -30.43
CA ASN A 300 2.91 -50.25 -30.72
C ASN A 300 2.31 -48.90 -31.13
N ALA A 301 2.68 -47.82 -30.45
CA ALA A 301 2.22 -46.47 -30.78
C ALA A 301 2.70 -46.04 -32.18
N VAL A 302 3.96 -46.32 -32.53
CA VAL A 302 4.50 -46.02 -33.87
C VAL A 302 3.83 -46.87 -34.96
N GLN A 303 3.49 -48.12 -34.67
CA GLN A 303 2.88 -49.03 -35.65
C GLN A 303 1.39 -48.73 -35.91
N ASN A 304 0.67 -48.22 -34.90
CA ASN A 304 -0.78 -47.98 -34.95
C ASN A 304 -1.17 -46.52 -35.28
N GLN A 305 -0.24 -45.57 -35.27
CA GLN A 305 -0.50 -44.18 -35.67
C GLN A 305 -0.37 -44.01 -37.19
N TRP A 306 -1.50 -44.18 -37.89
CA TRP A 306 -1.55 -44.40 -39.34
C TRP A 306 -1.16 -43.22 -40.24
N GLU A 307 -1.09 -41.97 -39.78
CA GLU A 307 -0.64 -40.83 -40.58
C GLU A 307 -0.53 -39.63 -39.59
N GLU A 308 0.57 -38.88 -39.61
CA GLU A 308 0.78 -37.54 -38.99
C GLU A 308 1.59 -37.35 -37.68
N ASN A 309 2.01 -38.37 -36.92
CA ASN A 309 2.90 -38.13 -35.74
C ASN A 309 4.41 -38.25 -36.03
N THR A 310 4.80 -38.64 -37.24
CA THR A 310 6.19 -38.50 -37.67
C THR A 310 6.44 -37.04 -38.03
N GLY A 311 6.93 -36.26 -37.07
CA GLY A 311 7.77 -35.12 -37.42
C GLY A 311 8.75 -35.60 -38.50
N GLN A 312 8.80 -34.89 -39.64
CA GLN A 312 9.39 -35.43 -40.87
C GLN A 312 10.70 -36.19 -40.61
N PRO A 313 10.92 -37.36 -41.26
CA PRO A 313 12.14 -38.14 -41.06
C PRO A 313 13.37 -37.26 -41.30
N PHE A 314 14.08 -36.95 -40.21
CA PHE A 314 15.19 -36.03 -40.24
C PHE A 314 16.33 -36.59 -41.09
N HIS A 315 16.74 -35.83 -42.10
CA HIS A 315 17.90 -36.19 -42.92
C HIS A 315 19.19 -35.86 -42.17
N ASN A 316 20.08 -36.86 -42.09
CA ASN A 316 21.35 -36.85 -41.36
C ASN A 316 22.27 -35.67 -41.73
N GLY A 317 22.75 -34.94 -40.73
CA GLY A 317 23.80 -33.92 -40.89
C GLY A 317 23.78 -32.77 -39.87
N SER A 318 22.64 -32.53 -39.20
CA SER A 318 22.50 -31.44 -38.22
C SER A 318 22.96 -31.85 -36.82
N THR A 319 23.56 -30.92 -36.07
CA THR A 319 23.94 -31.11 -34.67
C THR A 319 22.75 -31.23 -33.71
N MET A 320 21.56 -30.83 -34.15
CA MET A 320 20.31 -30.86 -33.39
C MET A 320 19.14 -31.13 -34.35
N HIS A 321 18.22 -32.03 -33.96
CA HIS A 321 16.94 -32.26 -34.63
C HIS A 321 15.86 -31.37 -34.00
N SER A 322 14.92 -30.88 -34.81
CA SER A 322 13.83 -30.01 -34.36
C SER A 322 12.58 -30.18 -35.21
N CYS A 323 11.44 -30.55 -34.63
CA CYS A 323 10.15 -30.64 -35.31
C CYS A 323 9.10 -29.77 -34.62
N THR A 324 8.21 -29.17 -35.40
CA THR A 324 7.02 -28.49 -34.89
C THR A 324 5.83 -29.45 -34.95
N LEU A 325 5.21 -29.66 -33.79
CA LEU A 325 4.02 -30.46 -33.62
C LEU A 325 2.79 -29.55 -33.56
N SER A 326 1.68 -29.95 -34.18
CA SER A 326 0.42 -29.18 -34.16
C SER A 326 -0.67 -29.95 -33.41
N CYS A 327 -1.19 -29.41 -32.29
CA CYS A 327 -2.09 -30.12 -31.38
C CYS A 327 -3.34 -30.70 -32.06
N ASN A 328 -3.88 -30.01 -33.08
CA ASN A 328 -5.09 -30.42 -33.82
C ASN A 328 -4.92 -31.74 -34.59
N GLN A 329 -3.68 -32.16 -34.84
CA GLN A 329 -3.34 -33.37 -35.60
C GLN A 329 -2.64 -34.42 -34.72
N LEU A 330 -2.29 -34.07 -33.48
CA LEU A 330 -1.58 -34.96 -32.57
C LEU A 330 -2.55 -35.83 -31.78
N ARG A 331 -2.21 -37.12 -31.71
CA ARG A 331 -2.74 -38.05 -30.72
C ARG A 331 -1.66 -38.42 -29.72
N ASP A 332 -2.06 -38.61 -28.46
CA ASP A 332 -1.17 -39.15 -27.44
C ASP A 332 -0.89 -40.65 -27.68
N THR A 333 -0.03 -41.24 -26.84
CA THR A 333 0.32 -42.67 -26.94
C THR A 333 -0.84 -43.64 -26.69
N ASP A 334 -1.94 -43.19 -26.08
CA ASP A 334 -3.15 -44.00 -25.90
C ASP A 334 -4.11 -43.88 -27.11
N GLY A 335 -3.83 -42.96 -28.05
CA GLY A 335 -4.65 -42.67 -29.21
C GLY A 335 -5.69 -41.56 -29.00
N ASP A 336 -5.70 -40.92 -27.83
CA ASP A 336 -6.60 -39.80 -27.54
C ASP A 336 -6.08 -38.51 -28.20
N PRO A 337 -6.97 -37.60 -28.64
CA PRO A 337 -6.56 -36.31 -29.17
C PRO A 337 -5.85 -35.48 -28.08
N VAL A 338 -4.77 -34.79 -28.47
CA VAL A 338 -4.08 -33.85 -27.58
C VAL A 338 -4.94 -32.60 -27.41
N VAL A 339 -5.25 -32.24 -26.17
CA VAL A 339 -6.12 -31.11 -25.83
C VAL A 339 -5.31 -30.00 -25.18
N ALA A 340 -5.57 -28.75 -25.57
CA ALA A 340 -4.97 -27.59 -24.91
C ALA A 340 -5.25 -27.62 -23.40
N GLY A 341 -4.28 -27.20 -22.59
CA GLY A 341 -4.44 -27.12 -21.16
C GLY A 341 -4.30 -28.41 -20.35
N TRP A 342 -4.04 -29.55 -20.98
CA TRP A 342 -3.58 -30.75 -20.26
C TRP A 342 -2.05 -30.77 -20.23
N LYS A 343 -1.47 -31.39 -19.18
CA LYS A 343 -0.02 -31.57 -19.08
C LYS A 343 0.43 -32.79 -19.86
N TYR A 344 1.42 -32.60 -20.71
CA TYR A 344 2.03 -33.63 -21.53
C TYR A 344 3.56 -33.66 -21.34
N ALA A 345 4.17 -34.78 -21.69
CA ALA A 345 5.61 -34.92 -21.85
C ALA A 345 5.88 -35.57 -23.21
N VAL A 346 7.07 -35.33 -23.76
CA VAL A 346 7.50 -35.92 -25.03
C VAL A 346 8.57 -36.97 -24.78
N LEU A 347 8.53 -38.06 -25.53
CA LEU A 347 9.61 -39.05 -25.62
C LEU A 347 10.10 -39.15 -27.06
N VAL A 348 11.37 -39.50 -27.23
CA VAL A 348 11.97 -39.80 -28.53
C VAL A 348 12.25 -41.29 -28.61
N TYR A 349 11.60 -41.95 -29.55
CA TYR A 349 11.84 -43.35 -29.90
C TYR A 349 12.72 -43.41 -31.16
N GLY A 350 13.87 -44.09 -31.09
CA GLY A 350 14.82 -44.22 -32.19
C GLY A 350 14.91 -45.66 -32.67
N SER A 351 14.50 -45.93 -33.90
CA SER A 351 14.66 -47.24 -34.54
C SER A 351 16.09 -47.40 -35.06
N TYR A 352 16.88 -48.32 -34.50
CA TYR A 352 18.25 -48.55 -34.92
C TYR A 352 18.34 -49.25 -36.28
N THR A 353 19.40 -48.97 -37.04
CA THR A 353 19.68 -49.71 -38.27
C THR A 353 20.04 -51.16 -37.96
N GLU A 354 19.66 -52.10 -38.83
CA GLU A 354 19.99 -53.52 -38.63
C GLU A 354 21.51 -53.76 -38.50
N ALA A 355 22.32 -53.00 -39.25
CA ALA A 355 23.78 -53.09 -39.18
C ALA A 355 24.30 -52.71 -37.79
N TYR A 356 23.72 -51.67 -37.18
CA TYR A 356 24.07 -51.23 -35.83
C TYR A 356 23.62 -52.23 -34.75
N LYS A 357 22.37 -52.75 -34.85
CA LYS A 357 21.84 -53.80 -33.95
C LYS A 357 22.72 -55.06 -33.96
N LYS A 358 23.05 -55.57 -35.17
CA LYS A 358 23.94 -56.72 -35.36
C LYS A 358 25.33 -56.49 -34.75
N ARG A 359 25.85 -55.26 -34.82
CA ARG A 359 27.17 -54.91 -34.25
C ARG A 359 27.17 -54.85 -32.73
N ARG A 360 26.11 -54.32 -32.12
CA ARG A 360 25.93 -54.30 -30.65
C ARG A 360 25.55 -55.66 -30.06
N ASN A 361 25.08 -56.59 -30.90
CA ASN A 361 24.44 -57.83 -30.46
C ASN A 361 23.27 -57.56 -29.50
N ASP A 362 22.54 -56.47 -29.76
CA ASP A 362 21.37 -56.02 -29.03
C ASP A 362 20.35 -55.54 -30.08
N PHE A 363 19.17 -56.17 -30.07
CA PHE A 363 18.12 -55.92 -31.05
C PHE A 363 17.08 -54.91 -30.55
N ASP A 364 17.19 -54.49 -29.29
CA ASP A 364 16.30 -53.49 -28.70
C ASP A 364 16.58 -52.10 -29.30
N ASP A 365 15.50 -51.36 -29.54
CA ASP A 365 15.55 -49.97 -30.00
C ASP A 365 15.78 -48.98 -28.84
N PHE A 366 15.96 -47.71 -29.18
CA PHE A 366 16.17 -46.67 -28.20
C PHE A 366 14.85 -45.99 -27.81
N LEU A 367 14.67 -45.75 -26.51
CA LEU A 367 13.62 -44.89 -26.00
C LEU A 367 14.21 -43.92 -24.98
N SER A 368 14.04 -42.62 -25.21
CA SER A 368 14.49 -41.57 -24.29
C SER A 368 13.77 -41.64 -22.94
N ALA A 369 14.26 -40.87 -21.98
CA ALA A 369 13.44 -40.48 -20.84
C ALA A 369 12.45 -39.39 -21.28
N PRO A 370 11.33 -39.21 -20.57
CA PRO A 370 10.39 -38.13 -20.87
C PRO A 370 11.04 -36.76 -20.73
N SER A 371 10.60 -35.82 -21.58
CA SER A 371 10.92 -34.40 -21.43
C SER A 371 10.32 -33.83 -20.15
N ALA A 372 10.75 -32.62 -19.78
CA ALA A 372 10.00 -31.79 -18.84
C ALA A 372 8.54 -31.66 -19.30
N SER A 373 7.64 -31.64 -18.32
CA SER A 373 6.21 -31.54 -18.56
C SER A 373 5.88 -30.15 -19.11
N PHE A 374 5.01 -30.11 -20.10
CA PHE A 374 4.54 -28.87 -20.71
C PHE A 374 3.04 -28.94 -20.97
N GLN A 375 2.43 -27.79 -21.20
CA GLN A 375 1.00 -27.64 -21.41
C GLN A 375 0.81 -26.75 -22.64
N PHE A 376 0.04 -27.22 -23.63
CA PHE A 376 -0.34 -26.38 -24.76
C PHE A 376 -1.19 -25.22 -24.25
N GLY A 377 -0.74 -24.02 -24.56
CA GLY A 377 -1.28 -22.83 -23.93
C GLY A 377 -0.69 -21.54 -24.46
N SER A 378 -1.33 -20.42 -24.12
CA SER A 378 -0.84 -19.09 -24.44
C SER A 378 -1.12 -18.14 -23.29
N PRO A 379 -0.17 -17.26 -22.93
CA PRO A 379 -0.43 -16.22 -21.97
C PRO A 379 -1.46 -15.23 -22.52
N LEU A 380 -2.26 -14.68 -21.62
CA LEU A 380 -3.16 -13.57 -21.93
C LEU A 380 -2.39 -12.35 -22.45
N PRO A 381 -3.02 -11.45 -23.22
CA PRO A 381 -2.36 -10.25 -23.72
C PRO A 381 -1.83 -9.40 -22.56
N ALA A 382 -0.50 -9.19 -22.50
CA ALA A 382 0.09 -8.27 -21.54
C ALA A 382 -0.28 -6.82 -21.90
N VAL A 383 -0.62 -6.03 -20.90
CA VAL A 383 -0.72 -4.58 -21.05
C VAL A 383 0.68 -3.99 -21.06
N ASN A 384 0.96 -3.07 -21.99
CA ASN A 384 2.23 -2.36 -21.98
C ASN A 384 2.24 -1.37 -20.80
N ALA A 385 3.16 -1.54 -19.86
CA ALA A 385 3.34 -0.67 -18.69
C ALA A 385 3.41 0.82 -19.04
N GLN A 386 4.05 1.18 -20.16
CA GLN A 386 4.20 2.57 -20.60
C GLN A 386 2.91 3.18 -21.16
N SER A 387 1.92 2.34 -21.50
CA SER A 387 0.61 2.80 -21.96
C SER A 387 -0.32 3.22 -20.83
N ILE A 388 0.03 2.92 -19.57
CA ILE A 388 -0.76 3.26 -18.39
C ILE A 388 -0.55 4.74 -18.06
N ILE A 389 -1.59 5.54 -18.25
CA ILE A 389 -1.51 7.01 -18.14
C ILE A 389 -2.70 7.52 -17.31
N GLN A 390 -2.42 8.41 -16.35
CA GLN A 390 -3.44 9.16 -15.62
C GLN A 390 -4.01 10.28 -16.49
N ASP A 391 -5.33 10.37 -16.54
CA ASP A 391 -6.03 11.41 -17.30
C ASP A 391 -5.72 12.80 -16.71
N THR A 392 -5.41 13.74 -17.60
CA THR A 392 -4.98 15.10 -17.22
C THR A 392 -6.14 15.95 -16.71
N ASP A 393 -7.35 15.70 -17.22
CA ASP A 393 -8.56 16.44 -16.85
C ASP A 393 -9.27 15.80 -15.66
N ASN A 394 -9.12 14.47 -15.47
CA ASN A 394 -9.67 13.73 -14.34
C ASN A 394 -8.62 12.82 -13.68
N PRO A 395 -7.95 13.26 -12.59
CA PRO A 395 -6.91 12.45 -11.94
C PRO A 395 -7.43 11.14 -11.31
N MET A 396 -8.75 10.96 -11.23
CA MET A 396 -9.36 9.70 -10.80
C MET A 396 -9.66 8.73 -11.95
N LEU A 397 -9.11 8.97 -13.15
CA LEU A 397 -9.27 8.10 -14.31
C LEU A 397 -7.89 7.71 -14.87
N LEU A 398 -7.66 6.41 -15.05
CA LEU A 398 -6.49 5.85 -15.73
C LEU A 398 -6.90 5.27 -17.07
N HIS A 399 -6.02 5.39 -18.07
CA HIS A 399 -6.17 4.80 -19.40
C HIS A 399 -5.01 3.87 -19.70
N PHE A 400 -5.27 2.78 -20.42
CA PHE A 400 -4.22 1.91 -20.96
C PHE A 400 -4.64 1.25 -22.29
N GLU A 401 -3.67 0.73 -23.03
CA GLU A 401 -3.89 0.10 -24.33
C GLU A 401 -3.51 -1.38 -24.30
N VAL A 402 -4.32 -2.19 -25.01
CA VAL A 402 -4.05 -3.62 -25.21
C VAL A 402 -4.08 -3.94 -26.70
N GLU A 403 -3.10 -4.71 -27.16
CA GLU A 403 -3.14 -5.34 -28.47
C GLU A 403 -4.01 -6.61 -28.42
N GLU A 404 -5.25 -6.52 -28.89
CA GLU A 404 -6.20 -7.64 -28.92
C GLU A 404 -5.92 -8.55 -30.14
N ASN A 405 -4.79 -9.24 -30.14
CA ASN A 405 -4.47 -10.28 -31.13
C ASN A 405 -4.66 -11.68 -30.51
N PHE A 406 -5.75 -11.86 -29.76
CA PHE A 406 -6.05 -13.07 -29.00
C PHE A 406 -7.47 -13.56 -29.30
N PRO A 407 -7.68 -14.86 -29.58
CA PRO A 407 -8.96 -15.41 -30.03
C PRO A 407 -10.11 -15.28 -29.01
N TYR A 408 -9.82 -14.89 -27.77
CA TYR A 408 -10.80 -14.68 -26.70
C TYR A 408 -10.67 -13.31 -26.02
N ALA A 409 -10.25 -12.29 -26.76
CA ALA A 409 -10.01 -10.95 -26.21
C ALA A 409 -11.21 -10.36 -25.43
N ASP A 410 -12.43 -10.65 -25.85
CA ASP A 410 -13.65 -10.14 -25.20
C ASP A 410 -13.98 -10.83 -23.87
N SER A 411 -13.30 -11.94 -23.55
CA SER A 411 -13.48 -12.69 -22.31
C SER A 411 -12.41 -12.36 -21.26
N VAL A 412 -11.44 -11.49 -21.55
CA VAL A 412 -10.35 -11.15 -20.62
C VAL A 412 -10.79 -10.05 -19.65
N GLN A 413 -10.53 -10.24 -18.37
CA GLN A 413 -10.70 -9.21 -17.34
C GLN A 413 -9.34 -8.57 -17.04
N TYR A 414 -9.27 -7.24 -17.09
CA TYR A 414 -8.10 -6.48 -16.66
C TYR A 414 -8.35 -5.90 -15.27
N ARG A 415 -7.46 -6.21 -14.32
CA ARG A 415 -7.49 -5.74 -12.94
C ARG A 415 -6.35 -4.78 -12.70
N CYS A 416 -6.66 -3.57 -12.24
CA CYS A 416 -5.68 -2.56 -11.86
C CYS A 416 -5.40 -2.65 -10.36
N ILE A 417 -4.13 -2.75 -10.02
CA ILE A 417 -3.62 -2.87 -8.66
C ILE A 417 -2.69 -1.69 -8.39
N PHE A 418 -2.83 -1.05 -7.23
CA PHE A 418 -1.95 0.05 -6.83
C PHE A 418 -0.88 -0.44 -5.89
N LEU A 419 0.37 -0.18 -6.24
CA LEU A 419 1.52 -0.47 -5.40
C LEU A 419 1.98 0.84 -4.75
N PRO A 420 2.25 0.87 -3.43
CA PRO A 420 2.79 2.05 -2.78
C PRO A 420 4.13 2.44 -3.41
N HIS A 421 4.26 3.69 -3.87
CA HIS A 421 5.55 4.21 -4.30
C HIS A 421 6.10 5.12 -3.20
N PRO A 422 7.24 4.77 -2.56
CA PRO A 422 7.81 5.66 -1.57
C PRO A 422 8.18 6.98 -2.26
N MET A 423 7.53 8.08 -1.90
CA MET A 423 8.10 9.41 -2.16
C MET A 423 9.21 9.61 -1.15
N TYR A 424 10.40 9.08 -1.43
CA TYR A 424 11.59 9.44 -0.68
C TYR A 424 11.99 10.87 -1.06
N SER A 425 11.39 11.86 -0.39
CA SER A 425 11.94 13.22 -0.37
C SER A 425 13.09 13.26 0.64
N GLY A 426 14.30 13.04 0.17
CA GLY A 426 15.49 13.20 0.99
C GLY A 426 16.74 12.64 0.34
N ASN A 427 17.42 13.46 -0.47
CA ASN A 427 18.84 13.38 -0.84
C ASN A 427 19.55 12.02 -0.67
N SER A 428 19.28 11.10 -1.57
CA SER A 428 20.28 10.15 -2.07
C SER A 428 19.77 9.66 -3.42
N GLY A 429 20.59 9.81 -4.46
CA GLY A 429 20.25 9.40 -5.82
C GLY A 429 19.80 7.94 -5.90
N GLU A 430 18.94 7.66 -6.87
CA GLU A 430 18.63 6.32 -7.36
C GLU A 430 18.34 5.29 -6.26
N SER A 431 17.15 5.36 -5.66
CA SER A 431 16.51 4.12 -5.21
C SER A 431 15.33 3.90 -6.12
N GLU A 432 15.48 2.95 -7.06
CA GLU A 432 14.34 2.26 -7.64
C GLU A 432 13.42 1.83 -6.49
N PRO A 433 12.08 1.85 -6.67
CA PRO A 433 11.18 1.32 -5.66
C PRO A 433 11.63 -0.11 -5.32
N ASP A 434 12.14 -0.30 -4.11
CA ASP A 434 12.63 -1.58 -3.59
C ASP A 434 11.41 -2.46 -3.24
N PHE A 435 10.55 -2.67 -4.23
CA PHE A 435 9.29 -3.38 -4.16
C PHE A 435 9.40 -4.59 -5.08
N VAL A 436 9.09 -5.78 -4.58
CA VAL A 436 9.19 -7.04 -5.33
C VAL A 436 7.78 -7.61 -5.46
N CYS A 437 7.07 -7.30 -6.54
CA CYS A 437 5.75 -7.85 -6.81
C CYS A 437 5.74 -8.54 -8.17
N ASN A 438 5.29 -9.79 -8.18
CA ASN A 438 5.13 -10.56 -9.40
C ASN A 438 3.65 -10.88 -9.65
N ILE A 439 3.39 -11.69 -10.68
CA ILE A 439 2.04 -12.10 -11.04
C ILE A 439 1.35 -12.93 -9.95
N ASP A 440 2.10 -13.77 -9.22
CA ASP A 440 1.52 -14.64 -8.18
C ASP A 440 1.03 -13.81 -6.98
N ILE A 441 1.83 -12.84 -6.55
CA ILE A 441 1.43 -11.88 -5.50
C ILE A 441 0.20 -11.07 -5.95
N ALA A 442 0.19 -10.61 -7.20
CA ALA A 442 -0.94 -9.88 -7.76
C ALA A 442 -2.23 -10.73 -7.84
N LEU A 443 -2.11 -12.06 -7.96
CA LEU A 443 -3.25 -12.98 -7.98
C LEU A 443 -3.85 -13.22 -6.60
N GLU A 444 -3.08 -13.04 -5.52
CA GLU A 444 -3.57 -13.11 -4.14
C GLU A 444 -4.34 -11.86 -3.71
N ALA A 445 -4.31 -10.79 -4.51
CA ALA A 445 -5.06 -9.57 -4.24
C ALA A 445 -6.57 -9.86 -4.09
N THR A 446 -7.13 -9.44 -2.95
CA THR A 446 -8.57 -9.59 -2.68
C THR A 446 -9.40 -8.69 -3.58
N ALA A 447 -10.71 -8.96 -3.71
CA ALA A 447 -11.61 -8.17 -4.55
C ALA A 447 -11.64 -6.67 -4.21
N ASP A 448 -11.31 -6.31 -2.96
CA ASP A 448 -11.24 -4.92 -2.52
C ASP A 448 -9.90 -4.26 -2.89
N SER A 449 -8.85 -5.06 -3.14
CA SER A 449 -7.47 -4.64 -3.42
C SER A 449 -7.18 -4.38 -4.91
N TYR A 450 -8.18 -4.48 -5.79
CA TYR A 450 -8.03 -4.19 -7.21
C TYR A 450 -9.28 -3.55 -7.82
N LEU A 451 -9.09 -2.79 -8.89
CA LEU A 451 -10.17 -2.21 -9.68
C LEU A 451 -10.30 -2.93 -11.01
N VAL A 452 -11.53 -3.24 -11.43
CA VAL A 452 -11.78 -3.85 -12.75
C VAL A 452 -11.84 -2.76 -13.81
N ALA A 453 -11.03 -2.91 -14.87
CA ALA A 453 -11.02 -1.98 -15.99
C ALA A 453 -12.25 -2.16 -16.89
N ASN A 454 -12.71 -1.06 -17.48
CA ASN A 454 -13.81 -1.06 -18.44
C ASN A 454 -13.27 -0.80 -19.85
N LYS A 455 -13.79 -1.57 -20.82
CA LYS A 455 -13.45 -1.42 -22.24
C LYS A 455 -14.06 -0.11 -22.75
N THR A 456 -13.23 0.71 -23.40
CA THR A 456 -13.65 1.96 -24.06
C THR A 456 -13.35 1.84 -25.55
N THR A 457 -14.36 2.07 -26.40
CA THR A 457 -14.21 1.84 -27.84
C THR A 457 -13.39 2.94 -28.50
N ALA A 458 -12.18 2.63 -28.97
CA ALA A 458 -11.46 3.45 -29.94
C ALA A 458 -10.75 2.56 -30.97
N ILE A 459 -11.24 2.52 -32.21
CA ILE A 459 -10.59 1.82 -33.32
C ILE A 459 -9.58 2.77 -33.96
N ILE A 460 -8.28 2.56 -33.76
CA ILE A 460 -7.24 3.31 -34.52
C ILE A 460 -6.91 2.52 -35.80
N LYS A 461 -7.42 2.99 -36.95
CA LYS A 461 -6.93 2.53 -38.27
C LYS A 461 -5.63 3.26 -38.59
N LYS A 462 -4.50 2.54 -38.71
CA LYS A 462 -3.30 3.09 -39.34
C LYS A 462 -3.51 3.16 -40.85
N ASN A 463 -3.42 4.37 -41.41
CA ASN A 463 -3.27 4.58 -42.85
C ASN A 463 -1.89 4.07 -43.31
N GLY A 464 -1.85 3.13 -44.25
CA GLY A 464 -0.65 2.72 -45.00
C GLY A 464 -0.12 1.32 -44.68
N THR A 465 -0.41 0.38 -45.59
CA THR A 465 0.36 -0.83 -46.00
C THR A 465 1.16 -1.69 -45.00
N LYS A 466 0.92 -1.61 -43.69
CA LYS A 466 1.35 -2.62 -42.71
C LYS A 466 0.12 -3.10 -41.92
N LYS A 467 0.01 -4.42 -41.68
CA LYS A 467 -1.11 -5.09 -41.00
C LYS A 467 -1.71 -4.20 -39.90
N ALA A 468 -3.01 -3.96 -39.96
CA ALA A 468 -3.73 -3.18 -38.95
C ALA A 468 -3.68 -3.91 -37.61
N THR A 469 -2.95 -3.36 -36.64
CA THR A 469 -3.03 -3.81 -35.24
C THR A 469 -4.19 -3.06 -34.59
N THR A 470 -5.29 -3.76 -34.33
CA THR A 470 -6.42 -3.20 -33.58
C THR A 470 -5.97 -3.08 -32.13
N LYS A 471 -5.82 -1.84 -31.65
CA LYS A 471 -5.59 -1.55 -30.23
C LYS A 471 -6.91 -1.20 -29.59
N THR A 472 -7.18 -1.78 -28.44
CA THR A 472 -8.38 -1.48 -27.64
C THR A 472 -7.95 -0.68 -26.42
N GLN A 473 -8.69 0.40 -26.16
CA GLN A 473 -8.43 1.29 -25.02
C GLN A 473 -9.28 0.87 -23.83
N TRP A 474 -8.69 0.85 -22.66
CA TRP A 474 -9.34 0.49 -21.40
C TRP A 474 -9.17 1.62 -20.41
N ASN A 475 -10.14 1.76 -19.50
CA ASN A 475 -10.07 2.74 -18.43
C ASN A 475 -10.36 2.14 -17.06
N VAL A 476 -9.79 2.77 -16.03
CA VAL A 476 -10.00 2.40 -14.63
C VAL A 476 -10.38 3.66 -13.87
N LYS A 477 -11.51 3.61 -13.16
CA LYS A 477 -11.99 4.72 -12.35
C LYS A 477 -11.58 4.50 -10.90
N ILE A 478 -10.72 5.37 -10.39
CA ILE A 478 -10.31 5.43 -8.99
C ILE A 478 -11.42 6.10 -8.18
N ASP A 479 -11.64 5.67 -6.94
CA ASP A 479 -12.58 6.27 -6.00
C ASP A 479 -11.95 6.51 -4.62
N ASN A 480 -12.70 7.15 -3.71
CA ASN A 480 -12.22 7.48 -2.36
C ASN A 480 -12.06 6.26 -1.43
N ASN A 481 -12.58 5.10 -1.84
CA ASN A 481 -12.48 3.85 -1.09
C ASN A 481 -11.43 2.91 -1.68
N THR A 482 -10.80 3.29 -2.78
CA THR A 482 -9.79 2.49 -3.47
C THR A 482 -8.63 2.24 -2.51
N THR A 483 -8.20 0.99 -2.46
CA THR A 483 -7.05 0.59 -1.66
C THR A 483 -5.86 0.23 -2.54
N ASP A 484 -4.69 0.22 -1.93
CA ASP A 484 -3.53 -0.48 -2.49
C ASP A 484 -3.72 -2.00 -2.43
N ILE A 485 -2.74 -2.72 -2.99
CA ILE A 485 -2.66 -4.18 -2.96
C ILE A 485 -2.76 -4.78 -1.53
N SER A 486 -2.41 -3.99 -0.52
CA SER A 486 -2.42 -4.34 0.91
C SER A 486 -3.78 -4.14 1.59
N GLY A 487 -4.76 -3.56 0.89
CA GLY A 487 -6.05 -3.19 1.47
C GLY A 487 -6.02 -1.88 2.27
N ASN A 488 -4.94 -1.10 2.21
CA ASN A 488 -4.91 0.23 2.81
C ASN A 488 -5.47 1.25 1.83
N ARG A 489 -6.30 2.18 2.31
CA ARG A 489 -6.84 3.25 1.46
C ARG A 489 -5.74 4.11 0.88
N LEU A 490 -5.89 4.49 -0.38
CA LEU A 490 -4.99 5.45 -1.04
C LEU A 490 -5.03 6.79 -0.30
N ILE A 491 -3.86 7.39 -0.06
CA ILE A 491 -3.69 8.62 0.71
C ILE A 491 -3.48 9.79 -0.25
N ASN A 492 -4.29 10.84 -0.10
CA ASN A 492 -4.24 12.03 -0.94
C ASN A 492 -2.84 12.68 -0.89
N GLY A 493 -2.27 12.96 -2.06
CA GLY A 493 -0.92 13.52 -2.22
C GLY A 493 0.20 12.48 -2.31
N ASN A 494 -0.06 11.20 -2.05
CA ASN A 494 0.95 10.15 -2.18
C ASN A 494 1.08 9.61 -3.60
N SER A 495 2.25 9.05 -3.88
CA SER A 495 2.59 8.42 -5.16
C SER A 495 2.30 6.91 -5.14
N TYR A 496 1.76 6.38 -6.23
CA TYR A 496 1.42 4.96 -6.40
C TYR A 496 1.78 4.47 -7.81
N LEU A 497 2.15 3.20 -7.95
CA LEU A 497 2.37 2.55 -9.24
C LEU A 497 1.13 1.75 -9.64
N PRO A 498 0.38 2.15 -10.69
CA PRO A 498 -0.76 1.40 -11.19
C PRO A 498 -0.30 0.26 -12.11
N VAL A 499 -0.57 -0.99 -11.74
CA VAL A 499 -0.16 -2.16 -12.51
C VAL A 499 -1.38 -2.97 -12.95
N ILE A 500 -1.35 -3.51 -14.17
CA ILE A 500 -2.50 -4.22 -14.75
C ILE A 500 -2.23 -5.72 -14.82
N LEU A 501 -3.10 -6.48 -14.18
CA LEU A 501 -3.18 -7.93 -14.25
C LEU A 501 -4.26 -8.36 -15.23
N SER A 502 -3.88 -9.19 -16.19
CA SER A 502 -4.78 -9.81 -17.18
C SER A 502 -5.20 -11.17 -16.65
N VAL A 503 -6.49 -11.33 -16.37
CA VAL A 503 -7.07 -12.52 -15.75
C VAL A 503 -8.14 -13.10 -16.66
N TRP A 504 -8.21 -14.43 -16.70
CA TRP A 504 -9.35 -15.14 -17.28
C TRP A 504 -10.46 -15.32 -16.23
N PRO A 505 -11.62 -14.64 -16.34
CA PRO A 505 -12.73 -14.73 -15.39
C PRO A 505 -13.68 -15.90 -15.67
N GLY A 506 -13.57 -16.55 -16.84
CA GLY A 506 -14.55 -17.54 -17.29
C GLY A 506 -14.47 -18.87 -16.53
N THR A 507 -15.63 -19.45 -16.23
CA THR A 507 -15.80 -20.84 -15.75
C THR A 507 -15.69 -21.88 -16.88
N ASP A 508 -15.57 -21.39 -18.11
CA ASP A 508 -15.87 -22.09 -19.36
C ASP A 508 -14.76 -23.05 -19.80
N GLY A 509 -13.74 -23.24 -18.96
CA GLY A 509 -12.74 -24.28 -19.15
C GLY A 509 -11.95 -24.15 -20.45
N VAL A 510 -11.63 -22.93 -20.92
CA VAL A 510 -10.59 -22.77 -21.95
C VAL A 510 -9.25 -23.15 -21.32
N SER A 511 -8.98 -24.45 -21.34
CA SER A 511 -7.83 -25.07 -20.76
C SER A 511 -6.58 -24.63 -21.54
N GLY A 512 -5.58 -24.09 -20.83
CA GLY A 512 -4.29 -23.68 -21.41
C GLY A 512 -4.07 -22.18 -21.53
N VAL A 513 -4.96 -21.33 -21.00
CA VAL A 513 -4.69 -19.89 -20.92
C VAL A 513 -4.03 -19.56 -19.59
N THR A 514 -2.92 -18.83 -19.60
CA THR A 514 -2.23 -18.37 -18.39
C THR A 514 -2.41 -16.87 -18.18
N ASN A 515 -2.56 -16.45 -16.92
CA ASN A 515 -2.65 -15.03 -16.57
C ASN A 515 -1.39 -14.28 -16.99
N ASN A 516 -1.49 -12.97 -17.20
CA ASN A 516 -0.35 -12.15 -17.58
C ASN A 516 -0.32 -10.80 -16.82
N TRP A 517 0.85 -10.19 -16.70
CA TRP A 517 1.10 -9.02 -15.86
C TRP A 517 1.85 -7.96 -16.66
N SER A 518 1.49 -6.69 -16.50
CA SER A 518 2.14 -5.59 -17.24
C SER A 518 3.58 -5.31 -16.80
N GLY A 519 3.99 -5.81 -15.63
CA GLY A 519 5.24 -5.40 -14.97
C GLY A 519 5.05 -4.10 -14.20
N TYR A 520 5.84 -3.89 -13.14
CA TYR A 520 5.86 -2.64 -12.36
C TYR A 520 7.10 -1.78 -12.64
N GLN A 521 8.16 -2.37 -13.21
CA GLN A 521 9.47 -1.73 -13.43
C GLN A 521 9.39 -0.55 -14.41
N ASP A 522 8.57 -0.68 -15.44
CA ASP A 522 8.42 0.34 -16.51
C ASP A 522 7.16 1.21 -16.34
N VAL A 523 6.46 1.09 -15.21
CA VAL A 523 5.22 1.84 -14.93
C VAL A 523 5.57 3.21 -14.36
N LYS A 524 4.91 4.26 -14.85
CA LYS A 524 5.02 5.60 -14.27
C LYS A 524 4.15 5.72 -13.04
N ALA A 525 4.73 6.25 -11.96
CA ALA A 525 3.97 6.53 -10.75
C ALA A 525 2.97 7.66 -10.97
N ILE A 526 1.82 7.57 -10.31
CA ILE A 526 0.74 8.54 -10.31
C ILE A 526 0.60 9.16 -8.93
N ILE A 527 0.17 10.41 -8.85
CA ILE A 527 -0.18 11.04 -7.57
C ILE A 527 -1.67 10.85 -7.37
N TYR A 528 -2.05 10.21 -6.27
CA TYR A 528 -3.46 10.05 -5.91
C TYR A 528 -4.00 11.38 -5.38
N SER A 529 -5.07 11.88 -6.00
CA SER A 529 -5.76 13.08 -5.54
C SER A 529 -7.27 12.95 -5.62
N SER A 530 -7.92 12.85 -4.45
CA SER A 530 -9.36 13.00 -4.32
C SER A 530 -9.67 14.50 -4.18
N LYS A 531 -10.16 15.12 -5.25
CA LYS A 531 -10.76 16.46 -5.17
C LYS A 531 -12.18 16.39 -4.64
#